data_AF-A0A5C9C4E6-F1
#
_entry.id   AF-A0A5C9C4E6-F1
#
_cell.length_a   1.000
_cell.length_b   1.000
_cell.length_c   1.000
_cell.angle_alpha   90.00
_cell.angle_beta   90.00
_cell.angle_gamma   90.00
#
_symmetry.space_group_name_H-M   'P 1'
#
loop_
_entity.id
_entity.type
_entity.pdbx_description
1 polymer ?
#
loop_
_entity_poly.entity_id
_entity_poly.type
_entity_poly.pdbx_seq_one_letter_code
_entity_poly.pdbx_strand_id
1 'polypeptide(L)'
;MAYTLGRFTIDELEFIQVVPARILVASAKGDFDLNLLAREELANRGLDQAGVWVGFERAILVLRNSGDTVRTTQTPHSSSVEK
;
A
#
# COMPACT_ATOMS: atom_id res chain seq x y z
N MET A 1 5.09 5.08 -27.25
CA MET A 1 5.27 5.83 -25.99
C MET A 1 6.30 5.07 -25.16
N ALA A 2 7.34 5.73 -24.67
CA ALA A 2 8.37 5.09 -23.84
C ALA A 2 7.98 5.26 -22.36
N TYR A 3 7.83 4.16 -21.64
CA TYR A 3 7.63 4.17 -20.20
C TYR A 3 8.99 4.23 -19.48
N THR A 4 9.05 4.95 -18.37
CA THR A 4 10.18 4.85 -17.45
C THR A 4 9.98 3.62 -16.57
N LEU A 5 10.39 2.45 -17.06
CA LEU A 5 10.11 1.15 -16.43
C LEU A 5 11.10 0.77 -15.31
N GLY A 6 12.23 1.46 -15.23
CA GLY A 6 13.30 1.10 -14.28
C GLY A 6 13.81 -0.32 -14.54
N ARG A 7 13.75 -1.18 -13.52
CA ARG A 7 14.19 -2.59 -13.59
C ARG A 7 13.09 -3.57 -14.04
N PHE A 8 11.86 -3.10 -14.24
CA PHE A 8 10.71 -3.93 -14.57
C PHE A 8 10.47 -3.95 -16.08
N THR A 9 9.76 -4.98 -16.57
CA THR A 9 9.32 -5.06 -17.96
C THR A 9 8.02 -4.29 -18.19
N ILE A 10 7.62 -4.14 -19.46
CA ILE A 10 6.31 -3.60 -19.82
C ILE A 10 5.23 -4.48 -19.20
N ASP A 11 5.30 -5.79 -19.44
CA ASP A 11 4.32 -6.80 -18.97
C ASP A 11 4.12 -6.76 -17.44
N GLU A 12 5.18 -6.53 -16.66
CA GLU A 12 5.10 -6.42 -15.19
C GLU A 12 4.36 -5.15 -14.73
N LEU A 13 4.36 -4.08 -15.53
CA LEU A 13 3.76 -2.78 -15.21
C LEU A 13 2.53 -2.44 -16.06
N GLU A 14 2.08 -3.32 -16.96
CA GLU A 14 0.92 -3.08 -17.84
C GLU A 14 -0.37 -2.74 -17.07
N PHE A 15 -0.48 -3.20 -15.82
CA PHE A 15 -1.62 -2.87 -14.96
C PHE A 15 -1.82 -1.35 -14.78
N ILE A 16 -0.77 -0.53 -14.96
CA ILE A 16 -0.89 0.93 -14.83
C ILE A 16 -1.83 1.53 -15.89
N GLN A 17 -1.96 0.87 -17.06
CA GLN A 17 -2.81 1.34 -18.16
C GLN A 17 -4.31 1.20 -17.84
N VAL A 18 -4.69 0.24 -16.99
CA VAL A 18 -6.10 0.02 -16.60
C VAL A 18 -6.51 0.82 -15.37
N VAL A 19 -5.59 1.54 -14.72
CA VAL A 19 -5.90 2.40 -13.58
C VAL A 19 -6.76 3.59 -14.02
N PRO A 20 -7.90 3.88 -13.37
CA PRO A 20 -8.72 5.02 -13.73
C PRO A 20 -7.95 6.34 -13.67
N ALA A 21 -8.14 7.21 -14.68
CA ALA A 21 -7.43 8.49 -14.79
C ALA A 21 -7.51 9.36 -13.52
N ARG A 22 -8.66 9.35 -12.83
CA ARG A 22 -8.83 10.08 -11.56
C ARG A 22 -7.85 9.66 -10.47
N ILE A 23 -7.47 8.38 -10.42
CA ILE A 23 -6.53 7.84 -9.43
C ILE A 23 -5.09 8.21 -9.81
N LEU A 24 -4.74 8.13 -11.09
CA LEU A 24 -3.44 8.58 -11.60
C LEU A 24 -3.22 10.07 -11.30
N VAL A 25 -4.24 10.91 -11.52
CA VAL A 25 -4.19 12.35 -11.19
C VAL A 25 -4.02 12.58 -9.70
N ALA A 26 -4.79 11.88 -8.85
CA ALA A 26 -4.69 12.01 -7.40
C ALA A 26 -3.30 11.60 -6.89
N SER A 27 -2.75 10.50 -7.40
CA SER A 27 -1.38 10.08 -7.07
C SER A 27 -0.33 11.10 -7.53
N ALA A 28 -0.43 11.60 -8.77
CA ALA A 28 0.50 12.58 -9.31
C ALA A 28 0.49 13.92 -8.55
N LYS A 29 -0.65 14.27 -7.93
CA LYS A 29 -0.79 15.44 -7.05
C LYS A 29 -0.30 15.21 -5.62
N GLY A 30 -0.06 13.97 -5.22
CA GLY A 30 0.25 13.61 -3.85
C GLY A 30 -0.98 13.60 -2.94
N ASP A 31 -2.19 13.47 -3.48
CA ASP A 31 -3.43 13.33 -2.69
C ASP A 31 -3.40 12.05 -1.83
N PHE A 32 -2.59 11.06 -2.22
CA PHE A 32 -2.22 9.89 -1.43
C PHE A 32 -0.82 9.40 -1.82
N ASP A 33 -0.13 8.70 -0.90
CA ASP A 33 1.19 8.13 -1.15
C ASP A 33 1.07 6.69 -1.68
N LEU A 34 1.34 6.50 -2.98
CA LEU A 34 1.37 5.18 -3.61
C LEU A 34 2.47 4.27 -3.02
N ASN A 35 3.59 4.84 -2.59
CA ASN A 35 4.65 4.06 -1.98
C ASN A 35 4.16 3.52 -0.64
N LEU A 36 3.48 4.35 0.15
CA LEU A 36 2.87 3.92 1.41
C LEU A 36 1.89 2.77 1.19
N LEU A 37 0.97 2.89 0.23
CA LEU A 37 0.04 1.80 -0.12
C LEU A 37 0.78 0.51 -0.49
N ALA A 38 1.89 0.59 -1.23
CA ALA A 38 2.70 -0.58 -1.54
C ALA A 38 3.31 -1.21 -0.28
N ARG A 39 3.77 -0.40 0.70
CA ARG A 39 4.32 -0.90 1.97
C ARG A 39 3.24 -1.53 2.87
N GLU A 40 2.04 -0.97 2.87
CA GLU A 40 0.86 -1.53 3.54
C GLU A 40 0.48 -2.88 2.92
N GLU A 41 0.46 -2.97 1.59
CA GLU A 41 0.21 -4.22 0.86
C GLU A 41 1.27 -5.30 1.14
N LEU A 42 2.56 -4.93 1.20
CA LEU A 42 3.61 -5.85 1.63
C LEU A 42 3.34 -6.40 3.03
N ALA A 43 2.99 -5.52 3.98
CA ALA A 43 2.70 -5.92 5.35
C ALA A 43 1.46 -6.82 5.46
N ASN A 44 0.39 -6.50 4.72
CA ASN A 44 -0.82 -7.33 4.62
C ASN A 44 -0.54 -8.71 4.02
N ARG A 45 0.55 -8.86 3.28
CA ARG A 45 1.04 -10.12 2.72
C ARG A 45 2.15 -10.74 3.56
N GLY A 46 2.41 -10.28 4.78
CA GLY A 46 3.44 -10.84 5.66
C GLY A 46 4.89 -10.61 5.19
N LEU A 47 5.09 -9.68 4.26
CA LEU A 47 6.39 -9.32 3.70
C LEU A 47 6.94 -8.04 4.37
N ASP A 48 8.24 -7.99 4.58
CA ASP A 48 8.92 -6.76 4.97
C ASP A 48 9.15 -5.81 3.78
N GLN A 49 9.82 -4.68 4.03
CA GLN A 49 10.09 -3.65 3.01
C GLN A 49 11.15 -4.05 1.98
N ALA A 50 11.86 -5.15 2.20
CA ALA A 50 12.74 -5.78 1.22
C ALA A 50 12.02 -6.86 0.41
N GLY A 51 10.74 -7.14 0.70
CA GLY A 51 9.96 -8.19 0.06
C GLY A 51 10.21 -9.59 0.62
N VAL A 52 10.82 -9.70 1.81
CA VAL A 52 11.10 -10.99 2.47
C VAL A 52 9.92 -11.39 3.35
N TRP A 53 9.52 -12.66 3.30
CA TRP A 53 8.49 -13.19 4.19
C TRP A 53 8.98 -13.23 5.64
N VAL A 54 8.29 -12.49 6.51
CA VAL A 54 8.60 -12.37 7.94
C VAL A 54 7.40 -12.70 8.84
N GLY A 55 6.24 -12.99 8.25
CA GLY A 55 4.97 -13.20 8.95
C GLY A 55 4.23 -11.88 9.25
N PHE A 56 2.90 -11.95 9.35
CA PHE A 56 2.03 -10.77 9.44
C PHE A 56 2.38 -9.82 10.58
N GLU A 57 2.52 -10.34 11.81
CA GLU A 57 2.79 -9.51 12.99
C GLU A 57 4.09 -8.71 12.84
N ARG A 58 5.16 -9.38 12.39
CA ARG A 58 6.45 -8.74 12.19
C ARG A 58 6.44 -7.75 11.02
N ALA A 59 5.73 -8.07 9.95
CA ALA A 59 5.60 -7.18 8.79
C ALA A 59 4.89 -5.86 9.18
N ILE A 60 3.83 -5.95 9.99
CA ILE A 60 3.11 -4.79 10.53
C ILE A 60 4.00 -3.97 11.48
N LEU A 61 4.78 -4.63 12.34
CA LEU A 61 5.73 -3.92 13.22
C LEU A 61 6.79 -3.14 12.42
N VAL A 62 7.34 -3.76 11.36
CA VAL A 62 8.32 -3.09 10.49
C VAL A 62 7.69 -1.87 9.80
N LEU A 63 6.50 -2.01 9.22
CA LEU A 63 5.76 -0.89 8.60
C LEU A 63 5.57 0.28 9.58
N ARG A 64 5.17 -0.02 10.82
CA ARG A 64 4.97 0.99 11.87
C ARG A 64 6.25 1.72 12.23
N ASN A 65 7.36 0.99 12.30
CA ASN A 65 8.66 1.54 12.67
C ASN A 65 9.30 2.37 11.55
N SER A 66 8.90 2.17 10.29
CA SER A 66 9.34 3.00 9.15
C SER A 66 8.79 4.44 9.20
N GLY A 67 7.93 4.77 10.16
CA GLY A 67 7.29 6.10 10.27
C GLY A 67 6.11 6.28 9.30
N ASP A 68 5.72 5.19 8.63
CA ASP A 68 4.78 5.15 7.53
C ASP A 68 3.35 4.80 7.96
N THR A 69 3.02 4.92 9.24
CA THR A 69 1.67 4.60 9.69
C THR A 69 0.68 5.70 9.34
N VAL A 70 -0.30 5.35 8.51
CA VAL A 70 -1.58 6.06 8.51
C VAL A 70 -2.12 6.02 9.94
N ARG A 71 -2.43 7.20 10.51
CA ARG A 71 -3.20 7.30 11.76
C ARG A 71 -4.53 6.57 11.51
N THR A 72 -4.65 5.36 12.03
CA THR A 72 -5.91 4.64 11.97
C THR A 72 -6.88 5.41 12.85
N THR A 73 -7.79 6.18 12.25
CA THR A 73 -9.05 6.51 12.93
C THR A 73 -9.88 5.24 12.90
N GLN A 74 -9.51 4.26 13.73
CA GLN A 74 -10.44 3.23 14.17
C GLN A 74 -11.48 3.94 15.02
N THR A 75 -12.63 4.26 14.43
CA THR A 75 -13.86 4.41 15.21
C THR A 75 -14.15 3.02 15.77
N PRO A 76 -14.13 2.80 17.10
CA PRO A 76 -14.57 1.52 17.63
C PRO A 76 -16.06 1.44 17.33
N HIS A 77 -16.45 0.56 16.41
CA HIS A 77 -17.86 0.24 16.24
C HIS A 77 -18.24 -0.60 17.47
N SER A 78 -18.73 0.08 18.51
CA SER A 78 -19.35 -0.52 19.67
C SER A 78 -20.49 -1.41 19.18
N SER A 79 -20.26 -2.72 19.12
CA SER A 79 -21.33 -3.70 19.01
C SER A 79 -22.11 -3.69 20.32
N SER A 80 -23.15 -2.87 20.39
CA SER A 80 -24.18 -2.96 21.42
C SER A 80 -24.97 -4.24 21.12
N VAL A 81 -24.68 -5.30 21.88
CA VAL A 81 -25.52 -6.49 21.94
C VAL A 81 -26.79 -6.08 22.66
N GLU A 82 -27.87 -5.88 21.92
CA GLU A 82 -29.21 -5.73 22.50
C GLU A 82 -29.88 -7.11 22.62
N LYS A 83 -30.58 -7.25 23.74
CA LYS A 83 -31.19 -8.44 24.34
C LYS A 83 -32.29 -9.07 23.50
#